data_AF-A0A4Z2C0A8-F1
#
_entry.id   AF-A0A4Z2C0A8-F1
#
_cell.length_a   1.000
_cell.length_b   1.000
_cell.length_c   1.000
_cell.angle_alpha   90.00
_cell.angle_beta   90.00
_cell.angle_gamma   90.00
#
_symmetry.space_group_name_H-M   'P 1'
#
loop_
_entity.id
_entity.type
_entity.pdbx_description
1 polymer ?
#
loop_
_entity_poly.entity_id
_entity_poly.type
_entity_poly.pdbx_seq_one_letter_code
_entity_poly.pdbx_strand_id
1 'polypeptide(L)'
;MLETIFELLKSWTDVNLKNFWLQLKQFFEVYSKPFVYEEKQKRWLSLDYGEDNVKNMLKELMVHGLLPQQEHGGLVYGLDPLRAAVVMWSVCQGYSIGLKDTECFRLCAALCLPQMTKEDFTNYWADFSREVPFLRGLSEKLASLINAVKKTGNPNWILVLPLRHILNGTIKPFEEPDPVKIKYGPNWAGLEGLEVGTSRNMNSQQKHCFTGAYRQSCLTMIVKLLDKLCKGVKPESYTQNYPDVPLICMNILALVTDFVHRNAPKSPEGKAEQQNVNDCVSQAKSIIRNWMARSFKQNLLSKGFFSSASADVEESARKQIEYYCSGIESLENSAPCVAAIIEMCALEAVPSLCQNKNEGQILERIKVNWKFVGLISAIIEKSWPS
;
A
#
# COMPACT_ATOMS: atom_id res chain seq x y z
N MET A 1 34.94 -36.57 -0.82
CA MET A 1 33.64 -37.20 -0.47
C MET A 1 32.49 -36.22 -0.55
N LEU A 2 32.52 -35.07 0.14
CA LEU A 2 31.45 -34.08 -0.04
C LEU A 2 31.34 -33.60 -1.49
N GLU A 3 32.45 -33.31 -2.16
CA GLU A 3 32.44 -32.93 -3.58
C GLU A 3 31.70 -33.95 -4.45
N THR A 4 32.02 -35.25 -4.32
CA THR A 4 31.32 -36.33 -5.03
C THR A 4 29.83 -36.43 -4.71
N ILE A 5 29.41 -36.09 -3.49
CA ILE A 5 27.99 -35.99 -3.14
C ILE A 5 27.35 -34.83 -3.91
N PHE A 6 27.98 -33.65 -3.90
CA PHE A 6 27.49 -32.47 -4.62
C PHE A 6 27.55 -32.61 -6.14
N GLU A 7 28.44 -33.44 -6.68
CA GLU A 7 28.48 -33.76 -8.12
C GLU A 7 27.22 -34.45 -8.63
N LEU A 8 26.46 -35.15 -7.76
CA LEU A 8 25.15 -35.70 -8.11
C LEU A 8 24.19 -34.60 -8.58
N LEU A 9 24.38 -33.37 -8.13
CA LEU A 9 23.53 -32.23 -8.49
C LEU A 9 23.81 -31.68 -9.90
N LYS A 10 24.89 -32.12 -10.59
CA LYS A 10 25.18 -31.71 -11.98
C LYS A 10 24.03 -32.03 -12.93
N SER A 11 23.28 -33.11 -12.66
CA SER A 11 22.08 -33.48 -13.40
C SER A 11 20.87 -33.45 -12.47
N TRP A 12 19.96 -32.50 -12.74
CA TRP A 12 18.77 -32.24 -11.94
C TRP A 12 17.67 -33.26 -12.24
N THR A 13 17.70 -34.38 -11.53
CA THR A 13 16.71 -35.45 -11.63
C THR A 13 16.28 -35.93 -10.24
N ASP A 14 15.04 -36.39 -10.09
CA ASP A 14 14.50 -36.96 -8.85
C ASP A 14 15.41 -38.05 -8.24
N VAL A 15 16.00 -38.93 -9.06
CA VAL A 15 16.93 -39.98 -8.60
C VAL A 15 18.19 -39.37 -8.01
N ASN A 16 18.82 -38.42 -8.70
CA ASN A 16 20.04 -37.78 -8.23
C ASN A 16 19.81 -36.93 -6.98
N LEU A 17 18.69 -36.21 -6.92
CA LEU A 17 18.31 -35.44 -5.74
C LEU A 17 18.08 -36.35 -4.53
N LYS A 18 17.34 -37.45 -4.69
CA LYS A 18 17.16 -38.45 -3.61
C LYS A 18 18.49 -39.01 -3.12
N ASN A 19 19.38 -39.38 -4.03
CA ASN A 19 20.71 -39.88 -3.71
C ASN A 19 21.56 -38.82 -3.00
N PHE A 20 21.53 -37.57 -3.46
CA PHE A 20 22.21 -36.45 -2.82
C PHE A 20 21.81 -36.31 -1.35
N TRP A 21 20.50 -36.24 -1.06
CA TRP A 21 20.02 -36.09 0.31
C TRP A 21 20.35 -37.28 1.20
N LEU A 22 20.23 -38.51 0.66
CA LEU A 22 20.56 -39.72 1.40
C LEU A 22 22.05 -39.78 1.77
N GLN A 23 22.93 -39.52 0.79
CA GLN A 23 24.37 -39.55 1.02
C GLN A 23 24.83 -38.38 1.90
N LEU A 24 24.23 -37.19 1.75
CA LEU A 24 24.51 -36.04 2.61
C LEU A 24 24.11 -36.32 4.06
N LYS A 25 22.95 -36.96 4.27
CA LYS A 25 22.51 -37.38 5.61
C LYS A 25 23.47 -38.40 6.22
N GLN A 26 23.84 -39.43 5.46
CA GLN A 26 24.81 -40.44 5.91
C GLN A 26 26.16 -39.80 6.26
N PHE A 27 26.67 -38.92 5.39
CA PHE A 27 27.89 -38.17 5.66
C PHE A 27 27.78 -37.39 6.97
N PHE A 28 26.71 -36.60 7.14
CA PHE A 28 26.55 -35.80 8.34
C PHE A 28 26.49 -36.66 9.60
N GLU A 29 25.71 -37.76 9.60
CA GLU A 29 25.55 -38.64 10.76
C GLU A 29 26.87 -39.33 11.16
N VAL A 30 27.64 -39.81 10.18
CA VAL A 30 28.91 -40.52 10.41
C VAL A 30 30.00 -39.56 10.90
N TYR A 31 30.17 -38.42 10.24
CA TYR A 31 31.29 -37.53 10.53
C TYR A 31 31.02 -36.56 11.68
N SER A 32 29.77 -36.27 12.03
CA SER A 32 29.45 -35.38 13.17
C SER A 32 29.71 -36.05 14.52
N LYS A 33 29.77 -37.38 14.54
CA LYS A 33 29.96 -38.19 15.76
C LYS A 33 31.02 -39.25 15.49
N PRO A 34 32.31 -38.87 15.43
CA PRO A 34 33.36 -39.84 15.13
C PRO A 34 33.44 -40.90 16.24
N PHE A 35 33.39 -42.17 15.84
CA PHE A 35 33.58 -43.32 16.70
C PHE A 35 34.86 -44.04 16.33
N VAL A 36 35.57 -44.54 17.33
CA VAL A 36 36.73 -45.43 17.19
C VAL A 36 36.41 -46.76 17.87
N TYR A 37 36.97 -47.85 17.36
CA TYR A 37 36.84 -49.16 17.96
C TYR A 37 38.10 -49.50 18.75
N GLU A 38 37.95 -49.63 20.07
CA GLU A 38 38.99 -50.07 21.00
C GLU A 38 38.36 -51.10 21.94
N GLU A 39 38.30 -52.36 21.49
CA GLU A 39 37.57 -53.51 22.10
C GLU A 39 36.04 -53.33 22.12
N LYS A 40 35.56 -52.10 22.27
CA LYS A 40 34.16 -51.66 22.14
C LYS A 40 34.09 -50.36 21.34
N GLN A 41 32.93 -50.11 20.74
CA GLN A 41 32.65 -48.83 20.07
C GLN A 41 32.68 -47.70 21.11
N LYS A 42 33.56 -46.71 20.91
CA LYS A 42 33.68 -45.53 21.77
C LYS A 42 33.69 -44.26 20.93
N ARG A 43 33.12 -43.18 21.46
CA ARG A 43 33.20 -41.87 20.81
C ARG A 43 34.65 -41.37 20.88
N TRP A 44 35.17 -40.87 19.77
CA TRP A 44 36.56 -40.40 19.67
C TRP A 44 36.69 -38.97 20.21
N LEU A 45 36.73 -38.83 21.53
CA LEU A 45 36.72 -37.52 22.21
C LEU A 45 37.99 -36.69 22.02
N SER A 46 39.15 -37.31 21.77
CA SER A 46 40.43 -36.61 21.58
C SER A 46 40.62 -36.01 20.19
N LEU A 47 39.74 -36.29 19.23
CA LEU A 47 39.87 -35.83 17.84
C LEU A 47 39.58 -34.32 17.67
N ASP A 48 39.01 -33.66 18.69
CA ASP A 48 38.55 -32.26 18.66
C ASP A 48 37.75 -31.93 17.38
N TYR A 49 36.94 -32.89 16.96
CA TYR A 49 36.16 -32.85 15.73
C TYR A 49 34.76 -33.36 16.00
N GLY A 50 33.76 -32.63 15.52
CA GLY A 50 32.37 -33.03 15.66
C GLY A 50 31.42 -32.23 14.78
N GLU A 51 30.19 -32.13 15.25
CA GLU A 51 29.08 -31.56 14.49
C GLU A 51 29.34 -30.13 13.98
N ASP A 52 29.92 -29.25 14.80
CA ASP A 52 30.19 -27.87 14.37
C ASP A 52 31.28 -27.79 13.30
N ASN A 53 32.29 -28.66 13.35
CA ASN A 53 33.32 -28.76 12.30
C ASN A 53 32.69 -29.23 10.98
N VAL A 54 31.80 -30.22 11.03
CA VAL A 54 31.08 -30.73 9.85
C VAL A 54 30.16 -29.65 9.28
N LYS A 55 29.43 -28.91 10.12
CA LYS A 55 28.60 -27.77 9.69
C LYS A 55 29.42 -26.68 9.02
N ASN A 56 30.57 -26.32 9.58
CA ASN A 56 31.46 -25.32 9.00
C ASN A 56 32.04 -25.78 7.66
N MET A 57 32.46 -27.05 7.56
CA MET A 57 32.95 -27.62 6.30
C MET A 57 31.87 -27.62 5.20
N LEU A 58 30.64 -28.03 5.54
CA LEU A 58 29.50 -27.97 4.63
C LEU A 58 29.21 -26.53 4.19
N LYS A 59 29.23 -25.60 5.14
CA LYS A 59 29.01 -24.18 4.87
C LYS A 59 30.04 -23.62 3.89
N GLU A 60 31.32 -23.83 4.14
CA GLU A 60 32.40 -23.33 3.29
C GLU A 60 32.29 -23.88 1.87
N LEU A 61 32.04 -25.19 1.74
CA LEU A 61 31.85 -25.83 0.44
C LEU A 61 30.65 -25.24 -0.30
N MET A 62 29.51 -25.04 0.37
CA MET A 62 28.32 -24.46 -0.27
C MET A 62 28.52 -22.99 -0.65
N VAL A 63 29.10 -22.17 0.22
CA VAL A 63 29.38 -20.76 -0.07
C VAL A 63 30.37 -20.62 -1.24
N HIS A 64 31.35 -21.52 -1.34
CA HIS A 64 32.32 -21.51 -2.42
C HIS A 64 31.76 -22.07 -3.74
N GLY A 65 31.02 -23.18 -3.67
CA GLY A 65 30.59 -23.92 -4.86
C GLY A 65 29.18 -23.62 -5.38
N LEU A 66 28.28 -23.12 -4.54
CA LEU A 66 26.85 -22.89 -4.87
C LEU A 66 26.44 -21.41 -4.94
N LEU A 67 27.28 -20.48 -4.48
CA LEU A 67 27.01 -19.06 -4.62
C LEU A 67 27.96 -18.44 -5.67
N PRO A 68 27.45 -17.55 -6.54
CA PRO A 68 28.29 -16.85 -7.49
C PRO A 68 29.33 -15.99 -6.76
N GLN A 69 30.61 -16.17 -7.11
CA GLN A 69 31.75 -15.51 -6.46
C GLN A 69 32.04 -14.11 -7.04
N GLN A 70 31.70 -13.85 -8.32
CA GLN A 70 31.72 -12.55 -9.03
C GLN A 70 31.26 -12.74 -10.49
N GLU A 71 31.01 -11.64 -11.23
CA GLU A 71 30.30 -11.56 -12.53
C GLU A 71 30.76 -12.50 -13.66
N HIS A 72 31.92 -13.17 -13.54
CA HIS A 72 32.46 -14.06 -14.57
C HIS A 72 32.80 -15.49 -14.06
N GLY A 73 32.47 -15.81 -12.80
CA GLY A 73 32.69 -17.14 -12.22
C GLY A 73 31.43 -17.99 -12.23
N GLY A 74 31.37 -18.98 -13.14
CA GLY A 74 30.30 -19.98 -13.15
C GLY A 74 30.28 -20.83 -11.87
N LEU A 75 29.12 -21.42 -11.56
CA LEU A 75 28.98 -22.31 -10.40
C LEU A 75 29.74 -23.62 -10.61
N VAL A 76 30.46 -24.06 -9.56
CA VAL A 76 31.38 -25.22 -9.61
C VAL A 76 30.67 -26.52 -10.03
N TYR A 77 29.38 -26.64 -9.70
CA TYR A 77 28.59 -27.85 -9.96
C TYR A 77 27.68 -27.73 -11.20
N GLY A 78 27.82 -26.69 -12.02
CA GLY A 78 27.02 -26.51 -13.24
C GLY A 78 25.52 -26.30 -13.02
N LEU A 79 25.09 -26.18 -11.77
CA LEU A 79 23.74 -25.78 -11.39
C LEU A 79 23.50 -24.34 -11.85
N ASP A 80 22.26 -24.03 -12.23
CA ASP A 80 21.86 -22.64 -12.33
C ASP A 80 21.76 -22.01 -10.93
N PRO A 81 21.86 -20.67 -10.82
CA PRO A 81 21.86 -19.97 -9.54
C PRO A 81 20.67 -20.28 -8.65
N LEU A 82 19.47 -20.45 -9.21
CA LEU A 82 18.24 -20.67 -8.44
C LEU A 82 18.24 -22.07 -7.82
N ARG A 83 18.58 -23.10 -8.60
CA ARG A 83 18.70 -24.48 -8.08
C ARG A 83 19.77 -24.58 -7.00
N ALA A 84 20.93 -23.99 -7.22
CA ALA A 84 22.03 -23.96 -6.25
C ALA A 84 21.61 -23.28 -4.93
N ALA A 85 20.93 -22.14 -5.02
CA ALA A 85 20.45 -21.41 -3.86
C ALA A 85 19.39 -22.20 -3.05
N VAL A 86 18.46 -22.86 -3.74
CA VAL A 86 17.43 -23.68 -3.08
C VAL A 86 18.05 -24.88 -2.36
N VAL A 87 19.04 -25.55 -2.96
CA VAL A 87 19.78 -26.64 -2.30
C VAL A 87 20.53 -26.10 -1.08
N MET A 88 21.34 -25.05 -1.25
CA MET A 88 22.13 -24.47 -0.16
C MET A 88 21.23 -24.08 1.02
N TRP A 89 20.12 -23.37 0.75
CA TRP A 89 19.19 -22.97 1.79
C TRP A 89 18.57 -24.18 2.50
N SER A 90 18.18 -25.21 1.74
CA SER A 90 17.58 -26.41 2.30
C SER A 90 18.54 -27.19 3.20
N VAL A 91 19.82 -27.29 2.82
CA VAL A 91 20.87 -27.88 3.67
C VAL A 91 21.06 -27.03 4.92
N CYS A 92 21.15 -25.70 4.79
CA CYS A 92 21.35 -24.83 5.94
C CYS A 92 20.23 -24.93 6.97
N GLN A 93 18.98 -25.02 6.52
CA GLN A 93 17.82 -25.23 7.39
C GLN A 93 17.82 -26.64 8.01
N GLY A 94 18.09 -27.69 7.21
CA GLY A 94 18.05 -29.07 7.67
C GLY A 94 19.09 -29.39 8.75
N TYR A 95 20.26 -28.75 8.70
CA TYR A 95 21.36 -28.97 9.64
C TYR A 95 21.63 -27.77 10.56
N SER A 96 20.73 -26.79 10.62
CA SER A 96 20.88 -25.58 11.46
C SER A 96 22.24 -24.87 11.26
N ILE A 97 22.67 -24.73 10.00
CA ILE A 97 23.92 -24.04 9.64
C ILE A 97 23.64 -22.54 9.58
N GLY A 98 24.34 -21.78 10.42
CA GLY A 98 24.24 -20.32 10.44
C GLY A 98 24.97 -19.67 9.26
N LEU A 99 24.29 -18.76 8.57
CA LEU A 99 24.88 -17.93 7.52
C LEU A 99 25.17 -16.51 8.04
N LYS A 100 26.26 -15.91 7.56
CA LYS A 100 26.61 -14.51 7.79
C LYS A 100 25.73 -13.62 6.90
N ASP A 101 25.58 -12.36 7.27
CA ASP A 101 24.77 -11.40 6.49
C ASP A 101 25.19 -11.29 5.02
N THR A 102 26.49 -11.33 4.74
CA THR A 102 27.04 -11.31 3.38
C THR A 102 26.68 -12.56 2.57
N GLU A 103 26.58 -13.72 3.22
CA GLU A 103 26.22 -14.99 2.59
C GLU A 103 24.70 -15.02 2.34
N CYS A 104 23.90 -14.56 3.30
CA CYS A 104 22.46 -14.36 3.13
C CYS A 104 22.14 -13.42 1.96
N PHE A 105 22.92 -12.33 1.80
CA PHE A 105 22.77 -11.41 0.67
C PHE A 105 22.96 -12.11 -0.69
N ARG A 106 24.04 -12.87 -0.83
CA ARG A 106 24.34 -13.62 -2.06
C ARG A 106 23.30 -14.70 -2.31
N LEU A 107 22.84 -15.36 -1.26
CA LEU A 107 21.76 -16.35 -1.34
C LEU A 107 20.45 -15.72 -1.83
N CYS A 108 20.05 -14.56 -1.30
CA CYS A 108 18.87 -13.83 -1.79
C CYS A 108 18.99 -13.42 -3.26
N ALA A 109 20.19 -12.99 -3.69
CA ALA A 109 20.44 -12.65 -5.09
C ALA A 109 20.36 -13.89 -6.00
N ALA A 110 20.87 -15.03 -5.55
CA ALA A 110 20.81 -16.29 -6.31
C ALA A 110 19.39 -16.91 -6.34
N LEU A 111 18.52 -16.59 -5.37
CA LEU A 111 17.10 -16.97 -5.36
C LEU A 111 16.23 -16.15 -6.34
N CYS A 112 16.82 -15.21 -7.09
CA CYS A 112 16.11 -14.51 -8.16
C CYS A 112 15.60 -15.50 -9.22
N LEU A 113 14.43 -15.20 -9.79
CA LEU A 113 13.97 -15.92 -10.97
C LEU A 113 14.92 -15.65 -12.14
N PRO A 114 15.28 -16.68 -12.92
CA PRO A 114 16.20 -16.52 -14.04
C PRO A 114 15.58 -15.62 -15.12
N GLN A 115 16.42 -14.77 -15.72
CA GLN A 115 16.01 -13.93 -16.84
C GLN A 115 16.08 -14.75 -18.13
N MET A 116 14.92 -15.04 -18.71
CA MET A 116 14.79 -15.84 -19.93
C MET A 116 13.47 -15.51 -20.63
N THR A 117 13.28 -16.03 -21.85
CA THR A 117 12.04 -15.81 -22.60
C THR A 117 10.85 -16.52 -21.93
N LYS A 118 9.62 -16.15 -22.30
CA LYS A 118 8.41 -16.77 -21.76
C LYS A 118 8.37 -18.29 -21.98
N GLU A 119 8.79 -18.74 -23.16
CA GLU A 119 8.79 -20.16 -23.54
C GLU A 119 9.84 -20.93 -22.74
N ASP A 120 11.07 -20.41 -22.69
CA ASP A 120 12.16 -21.01 -21.91
C ASP A 120 11.82 -21.08 -20.43
N PHE A 121 11.25 -20.01 -19.87
CA PHE A 121 10.81 -19.98 -18.48
C PHE A 121 9.76 -21.03 -18.19
N THR A 122 8.79 -21.21 -19.09
CA THR A 122 7.70 -22.18 -18.89
C THR A 122 8.25 -23.60 -18.84
N ASN A 123 9.18 -23.94 -19.73
CA ASN A 123 9.87 -25.23 -19.74
C ASN A 123 10.74 -25.41 -18.49
N TYR A 124 11.58 -24.43 -18.18
CA TYR A 124 12.42 -24.41 -16.98
C TYR A 124 11.59 -24.59 -15.71
N TRP A 125 10.48 -23.85 -15.58
CA TRP A 125 9.60 -23.92 -14.42
C TRP A 125 8.86 -25.25 -14.35
N ALA A 126 8.43 -25.83 -15.48
CA ALA A 126 7.82 -27.15 -15.52
C ALA A 126 8.79 -28.23 -15.01
N ASP A 127 10.06 -28.15 -15.36
CA ASP A 127 11.08 -29.08 -14.89
C ASP A 127 11.43 -28.84 -13.41
N PHE A 128 11.59 -27.59 -13.00
CA PHE A 128 11.83 -27.21 -11.61
C PHE A 128 10.66 -27.61 -10.68
N SER A 129 9.41 -27.45 -11.16
CA SER A 129 8.21 -27.75 -10.37
C SER A 129 7.76 -29.22 -10.43
N ARG A 130 8.21 -30.01 -11.41
CA ARG A 130 7.93 -31.46 -11.42
C ARG A 130 8.59 -32.17 -10.24
N GLU A 131 9.72 -31.66 -9.77
CA GLU A 131 10.52 -32.22 -8.68
C GLU A 131 10.14 -31.66 -7.29
N VAL A 132 8.90 -31.14 -7.19
CA VAL A 132 8.27 -30.54 -5.99
C VAL A 132 8.11 -31.43 -4.75
N PRO A 133 8.20 -32.78 -4.75
CA PRO A 133 8.19 -33.53 -3.50
C PRO A 133 9.26 -33.05 -2.50
N PHE A 134 10.41 -32.60 -3.01
CA PHE A 134 11.49 -32.01 -2.22
C PHE A 134 11.23 -30.54 -1.81
N LEU A 135 10.48 -29.79 -2.63
CA LEU A 135 10.14 -28.38 -2.40
C LEU A 135 8.89 -28.19 -1.53
N ARG A 136 8.30 -29.28 -1.01
CA ARG A 136 7.14 -29.19 -0.11
C ARG A 136 7.53 -28.40 1.15
N GLY A 137 6.81 -27.30 1.40
CA GLY A 137 7.13 -26.36 2.49
C GLY A 137 8.23 -25.35 2.17
N LEU A 138 8.76 -25.30 0.93
CA LEU A 138 9.75 -24.29 0.52
C LEU A 138 9.20 -22.88 0.72
N SER A 139 7.93 -22.62 0.44
CA SER A 139 7.34 -21.29 0.64
C SER A 139 7.38 -20.82 2.11
N GLU A 140 7.09 -21.72 3.06
CA GLU A 140 7.18 -21.44 4.50
C GLU A 140 8.64 -21.19 4.90
N LYS A 141 9.57 -21.99 4.36
CA LYS A 141 11.02 -21.82 4.58
C LYS A 141 11.58 -20.54 3.93
N LEU A 142 11.00 -20.07 2.83
CA LEU A 142 11.37 -18.77 2.23
C LEU A 142 10.87 -17.62 3.09
N ALA A 143 9.71 -17.77 3.75
CA ALA A 143 9.21 -16.75 4.68
C ALA A 143 10.15 -16.59 5.89
N SER A 144 10.71 -17.68 6.44
CA SER A 144 11.68 -17.59 7.53
C SER A 144 12.99 -16.91 7.10
N LEU A 145 13.50 -17.21 5.88
CA LEU A 145 14.65 -16.50 5.30
C LEU A 145 14.37 -15.00 5.17
N ILE A 146 13.23 -14.65 4.57
CA ILE A 146 12.83 -13.26 4.35
C ILE A 146 12.77 -12.51 5.68
N ASN A 147 12.15 -13.09 6.70
CA ASN A 147 12.06 -12.47 8.03
C ASN A 147 13.45 -12.32 8.69
N ALA A 148 14.34 -13.31 8.55
CA ALA A 148 15.70 -13.22 9.08
C ALA A 148 16.52 -12.11 8.41
N VAL A 149 16.51 -12.03 7.07
CA VAL A 149 17.21 -10.99 6.30
C VAL A 149 16.57 -9.61 6.50
N LYS A 150 15.25 -9.55 6.72
CA LYS A 150 14.55 -8.30 7.01
C LYS A 150 14.99 -7.69 8.34
N LYS A 151 15.28 -8.52 9.36
CA LYS A 151 15.75 -8.05 10.68
C LYS A 151 17.12 -7.36 10.60
N THR A 152 17.94 -7.69 9.61
CA THR A 152 19.26 -7.06 9.41
C THR A 152 19.19 -5.75 8.63
N GLY A 153 17.98 -5.30 8.22
CA GLY A 153 17.76 -4.03 7.52
C GLY A 153 18.10 -4.07 6.02
N ASN A 154 18.45 -5.22 5.48
CA ASN A 154 18.86 -5.36 4.08
C ASN A 154 17.63 -5.49 3.16
N PRO A 155 17.52 -4.76 2.03
CA PRO A 155 16.36 -4.84 1.14
C PRO A 155 16.34 -6.08 0.22
N ASN A 156 17.42 -6.88 0.13
CA ASN A 156 17.52 -7.98 -0.83
C ASN A 156 16.50 -9.10 -0.64
N TRP A 157 15.85 -9.20 0.52
CA TRP A 157 14.75 -10.14 0.71
C TRP A 157 13.59 -9.90 -0.28
N ILE A 158 13.46 -8.68 -0.83
CA ILE A 158 12.47 -8.34 -1.86
C ILE A 158 12.66 -9.20 -3.12
N LEU A 159 13.91 -9.55 -3.45
CA LEU A 159 14.25 -10.36 -4.62
C LEU A 159 13.69 -11.80 -4.54
N VAL A 160 13.40 -12.27 -3.34
CA VAL A 160 12.88 -13.62 -3.07
C VAL A 160 11.35 -13.67 -3.20
N LEU A 161 10.66 -12.51 -3.17
CA LEU A 161 9.20 -12.45 -3.20
C LEU A 161 8.59 -13.09 -4.47
N PRO A 162 9.08 -12.82 -5.70
CA PRO A 162 8.50 -13.41 -6.90
C PRO A 162 8.50 -14.94 -6.87
N LEU A 163 9.62 -15.55 -6.45
CA LEU A 163 9.73 -17.00 -6.30
C LEU A 163 8.70 -17.53 -5.29
N ARG A 164 8.59 -16.89 -4.13
CA ARG A 164 7.62 -17.27 -3.10
C ARG A 164 6.18 -17.21 -3.60
N HIS A 165 5.81 -16.17 -4.37
CA HIS A 165 4.46 -16.01 -4.90
C HIS A 165 4.10 -17.08 -5.92
N ILE A 166 5.03 -17.45 -6.81
CA ILE A 166 4.80 -18.54 -7.76
C ILE A 166 4.65 -19.87 -7.01
N LEU A 167 5.47 -20.12 -5.99
CA LEU A 167 5.39 -21.34 -5.17
C LEU A 167 4.09 -21.44 -4.35
N ASN A 168 3.55 -20.31 -3.90
CA ASN A 168 2.24 -20.26 -3.22
C ASN A 168 1.05 -20.41 -4.17
N GLY A 169 1.27 -20.36 -5.49
CA GLY A 169 0.20 -20.34 -6.48
C GLY A 169 -0.65 -19.06 -6.44
N THR A 170 -0.19 -18.00 -5.76
CA THR A 170 -0.89 -16.70 -5.71
C THR A 170 -0.83 -15.96 -7.03
N ILE A 171 0.24 -16.21 -7.81
CA ILE A 171 0.41 -15.69 -9.16
C ILE A 171 0.84 -16.83 -10.07
N LYS A 172 0.46 -16.75 -11.33
CA LYS A 172 1.03 -17.57 -12.38
C LYS A 172 2.00 -16.72 -13.21
N PRO A 173 3.16 -17.26 -13.61
CA PRO A 173 4.08 -16.54 -14.47
C PRO A 173 3.38 -16.03 -15.72
N PHE A 174 3.56 -14.75 -16.04
CA PHE A 174 3.03 -14.11 -17.25
C PHE A 174 1.49 -14.06 -17.37
N GLU A 175 0.75 -14.28 -16.27
CA GLU A 175 -0.69 -14.06 -16.20
C GLU A 175 -1.00 -12.85 -15.31
N GLU A 176 -2.02 -12.08 -15.67
CA GLU A 176 -2.48 -10.97 -14.83
C GLU A 176 -3.16 -11.52 -13.55
N PRO A 177 -2.92 -10.92 -12.37
CA PRO A 177 -3.60 -11.33 -11.16
C PRO A 177 -5.10 -11.06 -11.28
N ASP A 178 -5.93 -12.02 -10.87
CA ASP A 178 -7.39 -11.87 -10.84
C ASP A 178 -7.78 -10.72 -9.89
N PRO A 179 -8.34 -9.59 -10.41
CA PRO A 179 -8.65 -8.41 -9.61
C PRO A 179 -9.69 -8.68 -8.51
N VAL A 180 -10.50 -9.74 -8.62
CA VAL A 180 -11.52 -10.10 -7.64
C VAL A 180 -10.92 -10.78 -6.40
N LYS A 181 -9.76 -11.44 -6.53
CA LYS A 181 -9.09 -12.14 -5.42
C LYS A 181 -8.20 -11.24 -4.56
N ILE A 182 -7.97 -10.00 -4.98
CA ILE A 182 -7.03 -9.10 -4.31
C ILE A 182 -7.69 -8.44 -3.08
N LYS A 183 -7.57 -9.10 -1.92
CA LYS A 183 -7.96 -8.51 -0.63
C LYS A 183 -6.95 -7.43 -0.21
N TYR A 184 -7.44 -6.29 0.29
CA TYR A 184 -6.59 -5.18 0.76
C TYR A 184 -5.67 -5.57 1.92
N GLY A 185 -4.49 -4.93 2.01
CA GLY A 185 -3.52 -5.14 3.10
C GLY A 185 -2.33 -6.01 2.67
N PRO A 186 -1.71 -6.79 3.58
CA PRO A 186 -0.55 -7.64 3.26
C PRO A 186 -0.85 -8.65 2.14
N ASN A 187 -2.11 -9.01 1.93
CA ASN A 187 -2.55 -9.89 0.85
C ASN A 187 -2.39 -9.24 -0.53
N TRP A 188 -2.60 -7.91 -0.66
CA TRP A 188 -2.40 -7.17 -1.90
C TRP A 188 -0.92 -7.12 -2.29
N ALA A 189 -0.04 -6.91 -1.31
CA ALA A 189 1.41 -6.87 -1.54
C ALA A 189 2.05 -8.27 -1.60
N GLY A 190 1.26 -9.35 -1.46
CA GLY A 190 1.77 -10.72 -1.37
C GLY A 190 2.69 -10.97 -0.16
N LEU A 191 2.56 -10.17 0.89
CA LEU A 191 3.35 -10.27 2.13
C LEU A 191 2.65 -11.10 3.21
N GLU A 192 1.65 -11.90 2.83
CA GLU A 192 0.95 -12.81 3.75
C GLU A 192 1.95 -13.74 4.45
N GLY A 193 1.91 -13.81 5.78
CA GLY A 193 2.83 -14.61 6.60
C GLY A 193 4.21 -13.98 6.86
N LEU A 194 4.46 -12.74 6.42
CA LEU A 194 5.67 -11.98 6.76
C LEU A 194 5.41 -10.99 7.89
N GLU A 195 6.41 -10.75 8.75
CA GLU A 195 6.32 -9.74 9.80
C GLU A 195 6.34 -8.34 9.16
N VAL A 196 5.19 -7.77 8.83
CA VAL A 196 5.09 -6.44 8.22
C VAL A 196 5.27 -5.36 9.28
N GLY A 197 6.52 -4.99 9.56
CA GLY A 197 6.84 -3.71 10.18
C GLY A 197 6.47 -2.52 9.28
N THR A 198 6.21 -1.36 9.89
CA THR A 198 5.71 -0.11 9.30
C THR A 198 6.69 0.53 8.30
N SER A 199 7.05 -0.16 7.21
CA SER A 199 7.88 0.43 6.15
C SER A 199 6.97 0.99 5.05
N ARG A 200 6.89 2.31 5.01
CA ARG A 200 6.21 3.10 3.97
C ARG A 200 7.29 3.69 3.08
N ASN A 201 7.53 3.11 1.91
CA ASN A 201 7.92 3.83 0.70
C ASN A 201 7.95 2.86 -0.47
N MET A 202 7.05 3.08 -1.42
CA MET A 202 7.09 2.46 -2.74
C MET A 202 7.13 3.58 -3.77
N ASN A 203 8.19 3.63 -4.55
CA ASN A 203 8.27 4.50 -5.71
C ASN A 203 7.65 3.74 -6.89
N SER A 204 6.56 4.27 -7.44
CA SER A 204 5.87 3.65 -8.57
C SER A 204 6.33 4.25 -9.89
N GLN A 205 7.11 3.49 -10.65
CA GLN A 205 7.20 3.66 -12.09
C GLN A 205 6.78 2.35 -12.74
N GLN A 206 5.58 2.35 -13.30
CA GLN A 206 5.17 1.52 -14.43
C GLN A 206 3.77 1.99 -14.85
N LYS A 207 3.73 2.79 -15.92
CA LYS A 207 2.50 3.12 -16.64
C LYS A 207 2.35 2.08 -17.73
N HIS A 208 1.36 1.18 -17.68
CA HIS A 208 0.73 0.61 -18.88
C HIS A 208 -0.67 0.05 -18.62
N CYS A 209 -1.51 0.20 -19.66
CA CYS A 209 -2.88 -0.28 -19.92
C CYS A 209 -3.95 -0.05 -18.84
N PHE A 210 -4.59 1.13 -18.88
CA PHE A 210 -5.75 1.45 -18.04
C PHE A 210 -7.04 0.91 -18.67
N THR A 211 -7.48 -0.28 -18.25
CA THR A 211 -8.76 -0.89 -18.69
C THR A 211 -9.98 -0.14 -18.11
N GLY A 212 -11.18 -0.38 -18.65
CA GLY A 212 -12.42 0.17 -18.10
C GLY A 212 -12.70 -0.26 -16.66
N ALA A 213 -12.44 -1.54 -16.35
CA ALA A 213 -12.53 -2.09 -15.00
C ALA A 213 -11.55 -1.41 -14.02
N TYR A 214 -10.34 -1.08 -14.47
CA TYR A 214 -9.36 -0.33 -13.70
C TYR A 214 -9.88 1.08 -13.38
N ARG A 215 -10.38 1.80 -14.39
CA ARG A 215 -10.95 3.15 -14.23
C ARG A 215 -12.12 3.18 -13.23
N GLN A 216 -13.05 2.24 -13.34
CA GLN A 216 -14.16 2.07 -12.40
C GLN A 216 -13.69 1.76 -10.98
N SER A 217 -12.67 0.91 -10.84
CA SER A 217 -12.08 0.57 -9.55
C SER A 217 -11.41 1.77 -8.90
N CYS A 218 -10.68 2.59 -9.66
CA CYS A 218 -10.08 3.83 -9.18
C CYS A 218 -11.14 4.80 -8.63
N LEU A 219 -12.23 5.03 -9.36
CA LEU A 219 -13.34 5.89 -8.92
C LEU A 219 -13.98 5.38 -7.62
N THR A 220 -14.33 4.10 -7.59
CA THR A 220 -14.94 3.48 -6.40
C THR A 220 -13.99 3.55 -5.20
N MET A 221 -12.69 3.37 -5.44
CA MET A 221 -11.67 3.46 -4.39
C MET A 221 -11.58 4.86 -3.79
N ILE A 222 -11.46 5.88 -4.63
CA ILE A 222 -11.24 7.25 -4.15
C ILE A 222 -12.46 7.77 -3.38
N VAL A 223 -13.68 7.38 -3.77
CA VAL A 223 -14.91 7.69 -3.02
C VAL A 223 -14.93 6.97 -1.67
N LYS A 224 -14.52 5.69 -1.60
CA LYS A 224 -14.37 4.96 -0.33
C LYS A 224 -13.30 5.55 0.58
N LEU A 225 -12.19 6.01 0.00
CA LEU A 225 -11.13 6.70 0.74
C LEU A 225 -11.66 8.00 1.33
N LEU A 226 -12.37 8.80 0.53
CA LEU A 226 -13.02 10.03 0.96
C LEU A 226 -13.97 9.78 2.14
N ASP A 227 -14.85 8.77 2.05
CA ASP A 227 -15.75 8.39 3.13
C ASP A 227 -15.01 8.05 4.43
N LYS A 228 -13.94 7.24 4.33
CA LYS A 228 -13.11 6.87 5.48
C LYS A 228 -12.42 8.08 6.10
N LEU A 229 -11.85 8.96 5.28
CA LEU A 229 -11.19 10.18 5.77
C LEU A 229 -12.19 11.13 6.42
N CYS A 230 -13.34 11.37 5.79
CA CYS A 230 -14.44 12.17 6.34
C CYS A 230 -15.06 11.57 7.62
N LYS A 231 -14.93 10.26 7.87
CA LYS A 231 -15.33 9.63 9.14
C LYS A 231 -14.23 9.71 10.19
N GLY A 232 -12.97 9.64 9.79
CA GLY A 232 -11.81 9.67 10.68
C GLY A 232 -11.43 11.07 11.18
N VAL A 233 -11.64 12.10 10.36
CA VAL A 233 -11.42 13.51 10.75
C VAL A 233 -12.57 13.96 11.64
N LYS A 234 -12.31 14.01 12.96
CA LYS A 234 -13.30 14.43 13.97
C LYS A 234 -13.25 15.94 14.18
N PRO A 235 -14.40 16.64 14.11
CA PRO A 235 -14.45 18.09 14.31
C PRO A 235 -14.32 18.56 15.77
N GLU A 236 -14.53 17.66 16.74
CA GLU A 236 -14.79 18.03 18.14
C GLU A 236 -13.55 18.30 18.99
N SER A 237 -12.33 18.04 18.50
CA SER A 237 -11.10 18.42 19.23
C SER A 237 -10.49 19.67 18.62
N TYR A 238 -10.54 20.78 19.36
CA TYR A 238 -9.95 22.09 19.02
C TYR A 238 -8.45 22.05 18.65
N THR A 239 -7.77 20.93 18.84
CA THR A 239 -6.32 20.76 18.62
C THR A 239 -5.94 19.90 17.41
N GLN A 240 -6.90 19.25 16.71
CA GLN A 240 -6.61 18.31 15.61
C GLN A 240 -7.65 18.32 14.49
N ASN A 241 -8.09 19.49 14.05
CA ASN A 241 -8.96 19.59 12.87
C ASN A 241 -8.08 19.72 11.61
N TYR A 242 -8.12 18.73 10.72
CA TYR A 242 -7.38 18.73 9.45
C TYR A 242 -8.35 18.80 8.26
N PRO A 243 -9.04 19.93 8.06
CA PRO A 243 -10.01 20.09 6.97
C PRO A 243 -9.36 19.92 5.59
N ASP A 244 -8.06 20.19 5.50
CA ASP A 244 -7.28 20.03 4.28
C ASP A 244 -7.24 18.58 3.80
N VAL A 245 -7.34 17.59 4.69
CA VAL A 245 -7.23 16.16 4.31
C VAL A 245 -8.43 15.71 3.46
N PRO A 246 -9.70 15.90 3.87
CA PRO A 246 -10.86 15.70 3.00
C PRO A 246 -10.82 16.53 1.72
N LEU A 247 -10.34 17.79 1.79
CA LEU A 247 -10.24 18.67 0.62
C LEU A 247 -9.23 18.16 -0.41
N ILE A 248 -8.04 17.73 0.03
CA ILE A 248 -7.03 17.10 -0.83
C ILE A 248 -7.60 15.83 -1.47
N CYS A 249 -8.32 15.01 -0.70
CA CYS A 249 -8.96 13.81 -1.25
C CYS A 249 -10.02 14.15 -2.31
N MET A 250 -10.76 15.26 -2.15
CA MET A 250 -11.68 15.77 -3.16
C MET A 250 -10.98 16.25 -4.43
N ASN A 251 -9.82 16.90 -4.30
CA ASN A 251 -9.02 17.29 -5.46
C ASN A 251 -8.53 16.06 -6.23
N ILE A 252 -8.07 15.02 -5.51
CA ILE A 252 -7.68 13.75 -6.13
C ILE A 252 -8.89 13.10 -6.80
N LEU A 253 -10.06 13.08 -6.16
CA LEU A 253 -11.31 12.59 -6.77
C LEU A 253 -11.58 13.32 -8.09
N ALA A 254 -11.49 14.65 -8.13
CA ALA A 254 -11.71 15.43 -9.35
C ALA A 254 -10.73 15.04 -10.46
N LEU A 255 -9.45 14.86 -10.13
CA LEU A 255 -8.42 14.39 -11.08
C LEU A 255 -8.72 12.98 -11.59
N VAL A 256 -9.12 12.06 -10.71
CA VAL A 256 -9.50 10.69 -11.10
C VAL A 256 -10.76 10.70 -11.98
N THR A 257 -11.76 11.53 -11.66
CA THR A 257 -12.97 11.69 -12.48
C THR A 257 -12.66 12.24 -13.86
N ASP A 258 -11.84 13.29 -13.97
CA ASP A 258 -11.40 13.84 -15.25
C ASP A 258 -10.61 12.79 -16.06
N PHE A 259 -9.70 12.07 -15.41
CA PHE A 259 -8.98 10.96 -16.03
C PHE A 259 -9.91 9.89 -16.60
N VAL A 260 -10.94 9.46 -15.85
CA VAL A 260 -11.89 8.46 -16.36
C VAL A 260 -12.71 9.02 -17.51
N HIS A 261 -13.20 10.25 -17.39
CA HIS A 261 -14.04 10.88 -18.40
C HIS A 261 -13.31 11.05 -19.75
N ARG A 262 -12.03 11.46 -19.73
CA ARG A 262 -11.21 11.60 -20.94
C ARG A 262 -10.91 10.27 -21.65
N ASN A 263 -10.91 9.17 -20.92
CA ASN A 263 -10.51 7.85 -21.41
C ASN A 263 -11.71 6.89 -21.62
N ALA A 264 -12.95 7.36 -21.45
CA ALA A 264 -14.14 6.55 -21.65
C ALA A 264 -14.38 6.26 -23.15
N PRO A 265 -14.66 5.01 -23.55
CA PRO A 265 -14.92 4.67 -24.95
C PRO A 265 -16.26 5.25 -25.41
N LYS A 266 -16.38 5.68 -26.68
CA LYS A 266 -17.62 6.24 -27.25
C LYS A 266 -18.72 5.19 -27.56
N SER A 267 -18.55 3.96 -27.08
CA SER A 267 -19.44 2.80 -27.32
C SER A 267 -20.58 2.73 -26.28
N PRO A 268 -21.51 1.76 -26.36
CA PRO A 268 -22.52 1.53 -25.31
C PRO A 268 -21.92 1.31 -23.92
N GLU A 269 -20.70 0.76 -23.83
CA GLU A 269 -19.95 0.60 -22.57
C GLU A 269 -19.58 1.96 -21.95
N GLY A 270 -19.38 3.00 -22.77
CA GLY A 270 -19.16 4.37 -22.33
C GLY A 270 -20.36 4.97 -21.60
N LYS A 271 -21.59 4.57 -21.94
CA LYS A 271 -22.79 5.03 -21.23
C LYS A 271 -22.86 4.46 -19.82
N ALA A 272 -22.48 3.20 -19.64
CA ALA A 272 -22.40 2.56 -18.32
C ALA A 272 -21.25 3.16 -17.47
N GLU A 273 -20.08 3.41 -18.06
CA GLU A 273 -18.98 4.11 -17.38
C GLU A 273 -19.39 5.54 -16.97
N GLN A 274 -20.11 6.27 -17.82
CA GLN A 274 -20.58 7.62 -17.51
C GLN A 274 -21.62 7.65 -16.39
N GLN A 275 -22.54 6.68 -16.37
CA GLN A 275 -23.51 6.56 -15.29
C GLN A 275 -22.80 6.29 -13.95
N ASN A 276 -21.84 5.38 -13.95
CA ASN A 276 -21.02 5.09 -12.76
C ASN A 276 -20.23 6.32 -12.27
N VAL A 277 -19.68 7.13 -13.20
CA VAL A 277 -19.05 8.41 -12.84
C VAL A 277 -20.04 9.33 -12.13
N ASN A 278 -21.26 9.47 -12.65
CA ASN A 278 -22.30 10.31 -12.07
C ASN A 278 -22.70 9.82 -10.67
N ASP A 279 -22.83 8.51 -10.48
CA ASP A 279 -23.15 7.88 -9.20
C ASP A 279 -22.02 8.13 -8.17
N CYS A 280 -20.76 7.94 -8.59
CA CYS A 280 -19.59 8.20 -7.74
C CYS A 280 -19.49 9.67 -7.31
N VAL A 281 -19.71 10.61 -8.24
CA VAL A 281 -19.71 12.05 -7.93
C VAL A 281 -20.86 12.41 -7.00
N SER A 282 -22.04 11.83 -7.20
CA SER A 282 -23.20 12.05 -6.34
C SER A 282 -22.97 11.52 -4.92
N GLN A 283 -22.35 10.34 -4.80
CA GLN A 283 -21.95 9.77 -3.53
C GLN A 283 -20.91 10.64 -2.81
N ALA A 284 -19.88 11.11 -3.52
CA ALA A 284 -18.87 12.00 -2.97
C ALA A 284 -19.45 13.33 -2.48
N LYS A 285 -20.39 13.92 -3.24
CA LYS A 285 -21.13 15.13 -2.81
C LYS A 285 -21.88 14.88 -1.50
N SER A 286 -22.55 13.74 -1.37
CA SER A 286 -23.25 13.37 -0.13
C SER A 286 -22.29 13.22 1.05
N ILE A 287 -21.15 12.53 0.85
CA ILE A 287 -20.12 12.35 1.88
C ILE A 287 -19.60 13.69 2.40
N ILE A 288 -19.22 14.60 1.48
CA ILE A 288 -18.69 15.91 1.85
C ILE A 288 -19.74 16.77 2.55
N ARG A 289 -21.00 16.78 2.08
CA ARG A 289 -22.09 17.51 2.76
C ARG A 289 -22.30 17.01 4.18
N ASN A 290 -22.36 15.69 4.37
CA ASN A 290 -22.51 15.08 5.69
C ASN A 290 -21.31 15.39 6.60
N TRP A 291 -20.10 15.43 6.05
CA TRP A 291 -18.91 15.83 6.81
C TRP A 291 -18.94 17.32 7.18
N MET A 292 -19.26 18.22 6.25
CA MET A 292 -19.39 19.65 6.52
C MET A 292 -20.47 19.92 7.56
N ALA A 293 -21.65 19.30 7.45
CA ALA A 293 -22.73 19.46 8.42
C ALA A 293 -22.33 19.05 9.85
N ARG A 294 -21.53 17.98 9.98
CA ARG A 294 -20.96 17.57 11.28
C ARG A 294 -19.85 18.50 11.75
N SER A 295 -19.07 19.05 10.81
CA SER A 295 -17.88 19.87 11.11
C SER A 295 -18.21 21.29 11.52
N PHE A 296 -19.26 21.85 10.96
CA PHE A 296 -19.71 23.22 11.19
C PHE A 296 -20.98 23.27 12.04
N LYS A 297 -21.13 22.35 12.99
CA LYS A 297 -22.34 22.21 13.84
C LYS A 297 -22.56 23.38 14.83
N GLN A 298 -21.62 24.32 14.93
CA GLN A 298 -21.74 25.54 15.74
C GLN A 298 -21.97 26.77 14.84
N ASN A 299 -22.56 27.82 15.40
CA ASN A 299 -22.79 29.11 14.72
C ASN A 299 -21.53 29.58 13.98
N LEU A 300 -21.64 29.75 12.66
CA LEU A 300 -20.53 30.13 11.80
C LEU A 300 -19.94 31.51 12.17
N LEU A 301 -20.75 32.38 12.79
CA LEU A 301 -20.39 33.77 13.08
C LEU A 301 -20.21 34.06 14.59
N SER A 302 -20.26 33.07 15.48
CA SER A 302 -20.18 33.34 16.92
C SER A 302 -18.75 33.63 17.39
N LYS A 303 -18.38 34.91 17.38
CA LYS A 303 -17.42 35.47 18.35
C LYS A 303 -18.21 36.02 19.54
N GLY A 304 -18.20 35.31 20.67
CA GLY A 304 -18.73 35.84 21.93
C GLY A 304 -19.10 34.74 22.91
N PHE A 305 -18.44 34.75 24.07
CA PHE A 305 -18.68 33.86 25.20
C PHE A 305 -20.17 33.82 25.64
N PHE A 306 -20.58 32.65 26.12
CA PHE A 306 -21.89 32.25 26.68
C PHE A 306 -23.04 32.03 25.68
N SER A 307 -23.31 30.77 25.36
CA SER A 307 -24.60 30.12 25.66
C SER A 307 -24.57 28.67 25.22
N SER A 308 -24.83 27.78 26.17
CA SER A 308 -25.18 26.39 25.93
C SER A 308 -26.64 26.32 25.44
N ALA A 309 -26.85 26.12 24.14
CA ALA A 309 -28.08 25.52 23.62
C ALA A 309 -27.88 24.98 22.20
N SER A 310 -28.47 23.82 21.97
CA SER A 310 -28.49 22.99 20.77
C SER A 310 -29.33 23.55 19.62
N ALA A 311 -29.02 23.01 18.43
CA ALA A 311 -29.90 22.82 17.25
C ALA A 311 -30.18 24.05 16.36
N ASP A 312 -29.76 23.94 15.09
CA ASP A 312 -30.28 24.65 13.91
C ASP A 312 -30.74 26.10 14.13
N VAL A 313 -29.86 26.95 14.67
CA VAL A 313 -30.15 28.38 14.74
C VAL A 313 -29.57 29.04 13.48
N GLU A 314 -30.46 29.29 12.52
CA GLU A 314 -30.20 30.21 11.42
C GLU A 314 -29.69 31.54 12.01
N GLU A 315 -28.55 32.05 11.51
CA GLU A 315 -27.97 33.30 12.01
C GLU A 315 -29.00 34.42 11.88
N SER A 316 -29.10 35.31 12.89
CA SER A 316 -30.10 36.37 12.85
C SER A 316 -29.90 37.25 11.61
N ALA A 317 -31.01 37.72 11.02
CA ALA A 317 -31.00 38.58 9.82
C ALA A 317 -29.99 39.74 9.92
N ARG A 318 -29.88 40.32 11.12
CA ARG A 318 -28.88 41.35 11.45
C ARG A 318 -27.44 40.87 11.25
N LYS A 319 -27.07 39.71 11.82
CA LYS A 319 -25.70 39.18 11.73
C LYS A 319 -25.32 38.81 10.29
N GLN A 320 -26.26 38.26 9.52
CA GLN A 320 -26.04 37.95 8.11
C GLN A 320 -25.68 39.21 7.32
N ILE A 321 -26.44 40.29 7.52
CA ILE A 321 -26.21 41.59 6.86
C ILE A 321 -24.92 42.26 7.36
N GLU A 322 -24.65 42.25 8.67
CA GLU A 322 -23.40 42.79 9.24
C GLU A 322 -22.16 42.03 8.71
N TYR A 323 -22.24 40.71 8.56
CA TYR A 323 -21.15 39.91 8.01
C TYR A 323 -20.90 40.22 6.53
N TYR A 324 -21.96 40.29 5.72
CA TYR A 324 -21.84 40.72 4.32
C TYR A 324 -21.16 42.11 4.23
N CYS A 325 -21.60 43.08 5.03
CA CYS A 325 -21.05 44.43 4.98
C CYS A 325 -19.58 44.54 5.43
N SER A 326 -19.11 43.63 6.29
CA SER A 326 -17.75 43.67 6.85
C SER A 326 -16.77 42.70 6.18
N GLY A 327 -17.25 41.60 5.61
CA GLY A 327 -16.42 40.49 5.11
C GLY A 327 -16.35 40.33 3.60
N ILE A 328 -17.25 40.97 2.83
CA ILE A 328 -17.40 40.70 1.39
C ILE A 328 -16.14 41.00 0.57
N GLU A 329 -15.40 42.06 0.90
CA GLU A 329 -14.21 42.47 0.14
C GLU A 329 -13.06 41.45 0.22
N SER A 330 -12.93 40.76 1.36
CA SER A 330 -11.98 39.66 1.49
C SER A 330 -12.42 38.42 0.71
N LEU A 331 -13.74 38.22 0.56
CA LEU A 331 -14.33 37.04 -0.09
C LEU A 331 -14.44 37.18 -1.60
N GLU A 332 -14.72 38.36 -2.14
CA GLU A 332 -14.74 38.62 -3.59
C GLU A 332 -13.42 38.24 -4.25
N ASN A 333 -12.30 38.56 -3.59
CA ASN A 333 -10.96 38.29 -4.10
C ASN A 333 -10.53 36.82 -3.96
N SER A 334 -11.05 36.10 -2.97
CA SER A 334 -10.59 34.74 -2.62
C SER A 334 -11.57 33.63 -2.99
N ALA A 335 -12.87 33.89 -2.96
CA ALA A 335 -13.95 32.92 -3.14
C ALA A 335 -15.22 33.59 -3.72
N PRO A 336 -15.22 34.00 -5.00
CA PRO A 336 -16.29 34.80 -5.60
C PRO A 336 -17.67 34.11 -5.59
N CYS A 337 -17.72 32.79 -5.75
CA CYS A 337 -18.99 32.05 -5.67
C CYS A 337 -19.58 32.07 -4.25
N VAL A 338 -18.73 32.05 -3.22
CA VAL A 338 -19.18 32.11 -1.82
C VAL A 338 -19.63 33.54 -1.49
N ALA A 339 -18.92 34.55 -2.00
CA ALA A 339 -19.31 35.95 -1.90
C ALA A 339 -20.73 36.19 -2.45
N ALA A 340 -21.03 35.67 -3.64
CA ALA A 340 -22.36 35.78 -4.26
C ALA A 340 -23.47 35.11 -3.42
N ILE A 341 -23.20 33.95 -2.82
CA ILE A 341 -24.17 33.28 -1.92
C ILE A 341 -24.42 34.12 -0.67
N ILE A 342 -23.38 34.69 -0.07
CA ILE A 342 -23.51 35.53 1.13
C ILE A 342 -24.30 36.81 0.84
N GLU A 343 -24.08 37.42 -0.32
CA GLU A 343 -24.87 38.56 -0.79
C GLU A 343 -26.36 38.18 -0.90
N MET A 344 -26.66 37.05 -1.53
CA MET A 344 -28.04 36.56 -1.65
C MET A 344 -28.70 36.33 -0.29
N CYS A 345 -27.99 35.69 0.65
CA CYS A 345 -28.50 35.52 2.03
C CYS A 345 -28.74 36.87 2.73
N ALA A 346 -27.84 37.84 2.55
CA ALA A 346 -28.02 39.17 3.13
C ALA A 346 -29.26 39.89 2.57
N LEU A 347 -29.54 39.75 1.27
CA LEU A 347 -30.74 40.30 0.64
C LEU A 347 -32.02 39.60 1.12
N GLU A 348 -32.01 38.27 1.24
CA GLU A 348 -33.12 37.48 1.77
C GLU A 348 -33.42 37.78 3.25
N ALA A 349 -32.43 38.24 4.00
CA ALA A 349 -32.57 38.66 5.40
C ALA A 349 -33.23 40.03 5.58
N VAL A 350 -33.21 40.90 4.55
CA VAL A 350 -33.73 42.29 4.64
C VAL A 350 -35.18 42.37 5.10
N PRO A 351 -36.14 41.59 4.56
CA PRO A 351 -37.54 41.65 5.00
C PRO A 351 -37.70 41.37 6.50
N SER A 352 -36.99 40.37 7.03
CA SER A 352 -37.01 40.04 8.46
C SER A 352 -36.37 41.15 9.32
N LEU A 353 -35.34 41.83 8.81
CA LEU A 353 -34.73 42.97 9.47
C LEU A 353 -35.72 44.15 9.58
N CYS A 354 -36.37 44.51 8.47
CA CYS A 354 -37.33 45.62 8.38
C CYS A 354 -38.59 45.38 9.22
N GLN A 355 -39.09 44.15 9.26
CA GLN A 355 -40.22 43.77 10.12
C GLN A 355 -39.93 44.01 11.62
N ASN A 356 -38.67 43.85 12.02
CA ASN A 356 -38.23 44.03 13.40
C ASN A 356 -37.76 45.46 13.71
N LYS A 357 -37.89 46.42 12.77
CA LYS A 357 -37.47 47.83 12.90
C LYS A 357 -35.99 48.02 13.28
N ASN A 358 -35.12 47.15 12.77
CA ASN A 358 -33.69 47.14 13.08
C ASN A 358 -32.81 47.74 11.96
N GLU A 359 -33.40 48.20 10.87
CA GLU A 359 -32.73 48.76 9.69
C GLU A 359 -31.85 49.98 10.01
N GLY A 360 -32.30 50.88 10.90
CA GLY A 360 -31.54 52.07 11.28
C GLY A 360 -30.19 51.74 11.93
N GLN A 361 -30.14 50.70 12.76
CA GLN A 361 -28.91 50.27 13.44
C GLN A 361 -27.86 49.69 12.49
N ILE A 362 -28.30 49.15 11.35
CA ILE A 362 -27.43 48.64 10.30
C ILE A 362 -26.91 49.79 9.46
N LEU A 363 -27.79 50.71 9.03
CA LEU A 363 -27.42 51.86 8.22
C LEU A 363 -26.44 52.81 8.92
N GLU A 364 -26.53 52.95 10.25
CA GLU A 364 -25.56 53.73 11.05
C GLU A 364 -24.14 53.15 11.03
N ARG A 365 -24.01 51.83 10.83
CA ARG A 365 -22.71 51.11 10.88
C ARG A 365 -22.10 50.89 9.49
N ILE A 366 -22.92 50.91 8.45
CA ILE A 366 -22.45 50.74 7.07
C ILE A 366 -21.88 52.06 6.57
N LYS A 367 -20.61 52.05 6.16
CA LYS A 367 -20.08 53.13 5.31
C LYS A 367 -20.70 53.00 3.92
N VAL A 368 -21.61 53.91 3.59
CA VAL A 368 -22.31 53.93 2.29
C VAL A 368 -21.27 53.90 1.16
N ASN A 369 -21.29 52.82 0.38
CA ASN A 369 -20.41 52.58 -0.75
C ASN A 369 -21.28 52.04 -1.90
N TRP A 370 -20.91 52.35 -3.15
CA TRP A 370 -21.60 51.90 -4.36
C TRP A 370 -21.74 50.36 -4.42
N LYS A 371 -20.84 49.64 -3.75
CA LYS A 371 -20.89 48.17 -3.61
C LYS A 371 -22.15 47.65 -2.91
N PHE A 372 -22.73 48.41 -1.97
CA PHE A 372 -23.90 47.99 -1.19
C PHE A 372 -25.22 48.55 -1.74
N VAL A 373 -25.23 49.07 -2.98
CA VAL A 373 -26.41 49.68 -3.59
C VAL A 373 -27.58 48.69 -3.66
N GLY A 374 -27.32 47.41 -3.97
CA GLY A 374 -28.35 46.37 -3.97
C GLY A 374 -29.00 46.17 -2.59
N LEU A 375 -28.17 46.08 -1.54
CA LEU A 375 -28.64 45.96 -0.15
C LEU A 375 -29.43 47.20 0.29
N ILE A 376 -28.92 48.40 0.02
CA ILE A 376 -29.57 49.67 0.38
C ILE A 376 -30.92 49.79 -0.36
N SER A 377 -30.96 49.45 -1.64
CA SER A 377 -32.20 49.45 -2.43
C SER A 377 -33.24 48.51 -1.83
N ALA A 378 -32.83 47.29 -1.47
CA ALA A 378 -33.72 46.32 -0.83
C ALA A 378 -34.25 46.82 0.52
N ILE A 379 -33.41 47.45 1.35
CA ILE A 379 -33.82 48.02 2.64
C ILE A 379 -34.84 49.15 2.43
N ILE A 380 -34.60 50.05 1.48
CA ILE A 380 -35.52 51.16 1.18
C ILE A 380 -36.88 50.63 0.73
N GLU A 381 -36.88 49.67 -0.21
CA GLU A 381 -38.10 49.07 -0.73
C GLU A 381 -38.92 48.36 0.36
N LYS A 382 -38.27 47.60 1.25
CA LYS A 382 -38.95 46.83 2.30
C LYS A 382 -39.26 47.62 3.57
N SER A 383 -38.65 48.78 3.77
CA SER A 383 -38.95 49.68 4.90
C SER A 383 -40.08 50.67 4.58
N TRP A 384 -40.46 50.81 3.30
CA TRP A 384 -41.55 51.69 2.91
C TRP A 384 -42.90 51.16 3.40
N PRO A 385 -43.79 52.00 3.96
CA PRO A 385 -45.14 51.58 4.33
C PRO A 385 -45.86 51.06 3.08
N SER A 386 -46.24 49.78 3.10
CA SER A 386 -47.06 49.15 2.06
C SER A 386 -48.54 49.44 2.29
#